data_AF-A0ABD7X8Y4-F1
#
_entry.id   AF-A0ABD7X8Y4-F1
#
_cell.length_a   1.000
_cell.length_b   1.000
_cell.length_c   1.000
_cell.angle_alpha   90.00
_cell.angle_beta   90.00
_cell.angle_gamma   90.00
#
_symmetry.space_group_name_H-M   'P 1'
#
loop_
_entity.id
_entity.type
_entity.pdbx_description
1 polymer ?
#
loop_
_entity_poly.entity_id
_entity_poly.type
_entity_poly.pdbx_seq_one_letter_code
_entity_poly.pdbx_strand_id
1 'polypeptide(L)'
;MNFSYDSTELIADAQETMQFYGSRFEVYAIYSLQSVDGQEYQYISGFVYAKEPICDEADTEDEYEQLISEWQGGLDLLKDTKNELMAIDRLIHLLNEQNSTI
;
A
#
# COMPACT_ATOMS: atom_id res chain seq x y z
N MET A 1 -2.30 5.17 25.79
CA MET A 1 -2.01 6.00 24.62
C MET A 1 -2.25 5.12 23.42
N ASN A 2 -3.11 5.53 22.52
CA ASN A 2 -3.37 4.81 21.29
C ASN A 2 -2.54 5.47 20.19
N PHE A 3 -1.82 4.65 19.45
CA PHE A 3 -1.06 5.08 18.30
C PHE A 3 -2.02 5.14 17.11
N SER A 4 -2.28 6.34 16.61
CA SER A 4 -3.03 6.58 15.38
C SER A 4 -2.05 7.06 14.31
N TYR A 5 -2.03 6.36 13.17
CA TYR A 5 -1.30 6.79 11.99
C TYR A 5 -2.31 7.26 10.95
N ASP A 6 -2.18 8.53 10.54
CA ASP A 6 -3.04 9.10 9.51
C ASP A 6 -2.82 8.35 8.20
N SER A 7 -3.83 7.54 7.86
CA SER A 7 -3.80 6.69 6.67
C SER A 7 -4.69 7.26 5.57
N THR A 8 -5.14 8.50 5.69
CA THR A 8 -6.17 9.08 4.80
C THR A 8 -5.74 9.07 3.34
N GLU A 9 -4.51 9.49 3.04
CA GLU A 9 -3.96 9.45 1.67
C GLU A 9 -3.83 8.00 1.19
N LEU A 10 -3.26 7.12 2.02
CA LEU A 10 -3.07 5.71 1.67
C LEU A 10 -4.40 4.95 1.45
N ILE A 11 -5.46 5.33 2.16
CA ILE A 11 -6.83 4.82 1.96
C ILE A 11 -7.36 5.30 0.61
N ALA A 12 -7.16 6.57 0.25
CA ALA A 12 -7.59 7.12 -1.02
C ALA A 12 -6.92 6.40 -2.20
N ASP A 13 -5.61 6.21 -2.15
CA ASP A 13 -4.84 5.50 -3.18
C ASP A 13 -5.31 4.04 -3.32
N ALA A 14 -5.55 3.37 -2.19
CA ALA A 14 -6.06 2.00 -2.21
C ALA A 14 -7.49 1.91 -2.77
N GLN A 15 -8.34 2.91 -2.49
CA GLN A 15 -9.68 3.00 -3.05
C GLN A 15 -9.68 3.26 -4.56
N GLU A 16 -8.79 4.12 -5.05
CA GLU A 16 -8.60 4.36 -6.49
C GLU A 16 -8.13 3.08 -7.20
N THR A 17 -7.11 2.41 -6.64
CA THR A 17 -6.63 1.11 -7.11
C THR A 17 -7.77 0.10 -7.18
N MET A 18 -8.59 0.01 -6.12
CA MET A 18 -9.75 -0.87 -6.10
C MET A 18 -10.80 -0.52 -7.15
N GLN A 19 -11.05 0.75 -7.42
CA GLN A 19 -11.99 1.18 -8.46
C GLN A 19 -11.50 0.81 -9.85
N PHE A 20 -10.19 0.92 -10.09
CA PHE A 20 -9.59 0.62 -11.39
C PHE A 20 -9.45 -0.89 -11.65
N TYR A 21 -8.92 -1.65 -10.69
CA TYR A 21 -8.60 -3.08 -10.87
C TYR A 21 -9.60 -4.06 -10.24
N GLY A 22 -10.50 -3.57 -9.38
CA GLY A 22 -11.47 -4.36 -8.64
C GLY A 22 -11.01 -4.80 -7.25
N SER A 23 -11.96 -5.18 -6.40
CA SER A 23 -11.76 -5.50 -4.97
C SER A 23 -10.84 -6.69 -4.67
N ARG A 24 -10.62 -7.56 -5.66
CA ARG A 24 -9.74 -8.74 -5.55
C ARG A 24 -8.34 -8.49 -6.10
N PHE A 25 -8.02 -7.26 -6.53
CA PHE A 25 -6.67 -6.94 -6.95
C PHE A 25 -5.70 -7.17 -5.80
N GLU A 26 -4.57 -7.80 -6.10
CA GLU A 26 -3.60 -8.22 -5.10
C GLU A 26 -2.50 -7.16 -4.95
N VAL A 27 -2.16 -6.85 -3.71
CA VAL A 27 -1.13 -5.88 -3.34
C VAL A 27 -0.29 -6.43 -2.18
N TYR A 28 0.95 -5.95 -2.09
CA TYR A 28 1.80 -6.15 -0.92
C TYR A 28 1.62 -4.97 0.03
N ALA A 29 1.02 -5.20 1.19
CA ALA A 29 0.98 -4.20 2.26
C ALA A 29 2.35 -4.13 2.94
N ILE A 30 2.88 -2.92 3.14
CA ILE A 30 4.17 -2.67 3.80
C ILE A 30 3.90 -2.27 5.25
N TYR A 31 4.53 -2.98 6.18
CA TYR A 31 4.44 -2.70 7.61
C TYR A 31 5.68 -1.96 8.11
N SER A 32 5.46 -0.98 8.96
CA SER A 32 6.49 -0.29 9.73
C SER A 32 6.24 -0.44 11.23
N LEU A 33 7.28 -0.15 12.01
CA LEU A 33 7.25 -0.16 13.47
C LEU A 33 7.50 1.27 13.96
N GLN A 34 6.69 1.71 14.92
CA GLN A 34 6.92 2.95 15.63
C GLN A 34 6.92 2.69 17.13
N SER A 35 7.97 3.15 17.81
CA SER A 35 8.10 3.05 19.26
C SER A 35 7.53 4.31 19.91
N VAL A 36 6.48 4.16 20.71
CA VAL A 36 5.87 5.24 21.49
C VAL A 36 5.92 4.82 22.96
N ASP A 37 6.59 5.63 23.78
CA ASP A 37 6.74 5.40 25.24
C ASP A 37 7.26 4.00 25.61
N GLY A 38 8.16 3.44 24.79
CA GLY A 38 8.76 2.13 25.01
C GLY A 38 7.90 0.93 24.57
N GLN A 39 6.73 1.18 23.98
CA GLN A 39 5.90 0.16 23.35
C GLN A 39 6.01 0.27 21.82
N GLU A 40 6.23 -0.86 21.15
CA GLU A 40 6.29 -0.94 19.70
C GLU A 40 4.88 -1.14 19.12
N TYR A 41 4.54 -0.32 18.12
CA TYR A 41 3.29 -0.41 17.38
C TYR A 41 3.60 -0.71 15.92
N GLN A 42 2.95 -1.74 15.40
CA GLN A 42 3.00 -2.07 13.98
C GLN A 42 1.84 -1.43 13.25
N TYR A 43 2.13 -0.82 12.11
CA TYR A 43 1.14 -0.16 11.27
C TYR A 43 1.52 -0.33 9.80
N ILE A 44 0.53 -0.21 8.92
CA ILE A 44 0.72 -0.23 7.48
C ILE A 44 1.16 1.18 7.06
N SER A 45 2.32 1.27 6.42
CA SER A 45 2.93 2.53 5.98
C SER A 45 2.90 2.73 4.47
N GLY A 46 2.53 1.70 3.70
CA GLY A 46 2.45 1.76 2.25
C GLY A 46 1.92 0.46 1.65
N PHE A 47 1.77 0.43 0.32
CA PHE A 47 1.54 -0.80 -0.42
C PHE A 47 2.15 -0.73 -1.82
N VAL A 48 2.37 -1.89 -2.43
CA VAL A 48 2.90 -2.04 -3.81
C VAL A 48 2.00 -3.00 -4.58
N TYR A 49 1.76 -2.74 -5.87
CA TYR A 49 1.00 -3.65 -6.73
C TYR A 49 1.69 -5.01 -6.83
N ALA A 50 0.94 -6.10 -6.63
CA ALA A 50 1.52 -7.44 -6.74
C ALA A 50 1.75 -7.89 -8.19
N LYS A 51 1.12 -7.20 -9.14
CA LYS A 51 1.22 -7.46 -10.57
C LYS A 51 1.95 -6.32 -11.25
N GLU A 52 2.69 -6.68 -12.29
CA GLU A 52 3.34 -5.72 -13.19
C GLU A 52 2.28 -4.86 -13.88
N PRO A 53 2.49 -3.53 -13.95
CA PRO A 53 1.69 -2.63 -14.77
C PRO A 53 1.60 -3.11 -16.22
N ILE A 54 0.46 -2.93 -16.87
CA ILE A 54 0.31 -3.17 -18.31
C ILE A 54 0.35 -1.85 -19.09
N CYS A 55 0.76 -1.91 -20.36
CA CYS A 55 0.86 -0.73 -21.23
C CYS A 55 -0.46 0.07 -21.30
N ASP A 56 -1.61 -0.59 -21.23
CA ASP A 56 -2.94 0.04 -21.27
C ASP A 56 -3.27 0.86 -20.00
N GLU A 57 -2.43 0.82 -18.97
CA GLU A 57 -2.55 1.66 -17.77
C GLU A 57 -1.94 3.07 -17.96
N ALA A 58 -1.25 3.31 -19.09
CA ALA A 58 -0.61 4.58 -19.42
C ALA A 58 -1.12 5.14 -20.75
N ASP A 59 -1.20 6.47 -20.86
CA ASP A 59 -1.56 7.14 -22.12
C ASP A 59 -0.34 7.28 -23.05
N THR A 60 0.88 7.21 -22.49
CA THR A 60 2.15 7.33 -23.22
C THR A 60 3.19 6.29 -22.82
N GLU A 61 4.19 6.08 -23.68
CA GLU A 61 5.33 5.20 -23.39
C GLU A 61 6.14 5.68 -22.19
N ASP A 62 6.36 6.99 -22.06
CA ASP A 62 7.08 7.60 -20.92
C ASP A 62 6.35 7.34 -19.58
N GLU A 63 5.01 7.45 -19.56
CA GLU A 63 4.19 7.15 -18.39
C GLU A 63 4.25 5.66 -18.03
N TYR A 64 4.23 4.78 -19.03
CA TYR A 64 4.39 3.34 -18.81
C TYR A 64 5.77 3.01 -18.24
N GLU A 65 6.84 3.59 -18.77
CA GLU A 65 8.20 3.42 -18.23
C GLU A 65 8.28 3.89 -16.77
N GLN A 66 7.61 5.00 -16.44
CA GLN A 66 7.53 5.48 -15.06
C GLN A 66 6.80 4.48 -14.15
N LEU A 67 5.64 3.95 -14.56
CA LEU A 67 4.89 2.95 -13.80
C LEU A 67 5.73 1.69 -13.54
N ILE A 68 6.46 1.22 -14.56
CA ILE A 68 7.36 0.06 -14.42
C ILE A 68 8.51 0.38 -13.44
N SER A 69 9.11 1.57 -13.52
CA SER A 69 10.18 1.99 -12.62
C SER A 69 9.70 2.08 -11.16
N GLU A 70 8.54 2.68 -10.94
CA GLU A 70 7.91 2.78 -9.61
C GLU A 70 7.56 1.39 -9.05
N TRP A 71 6.99 0.51 -9.88
CA TRP A 71 6.70 -0.86 -9.51
C TRP A 71 7.97 -1.65 -9.14
N GLN A 72 9.03 -1.56 -9.95
CA GLN A 72 10.32 -2.21 -9.67
C GLN A 72 10.95 -1.68 -8.39
N GLY A 73 10.95 -0.36 -8.19
CA GLY A 73 11.42 0.27 -6.95
C GLY A 73 10.62 -0.19 -5.73
N GLY A 74 9.30 -0.32 -5.87
CA GLY A 74 8.42 -0.91 -4.86
C GLY A 74 8.80 -2.34 -4.51
N LEU A 75 9.03 -3.21 -5.50
CA LEU A 75 9.46 -4.59 -5.28
C LEU A 75 10.82 -4.69 -4.59
N ASP A 76 11.75 -3.79 -4.90
CA ASP A 76 13.03 -3.72 -4.21
C ASP A 76 12.85 -3.34 -2.73
N LEU A 77 11.97 -2.39 -2.42
CA LEU A 77 11.63 -2.03 -1.03
C LEU A 77 11.02 -3.22 -0.26
N LEU A 78 10.28 -4.12 -0.92
CA LEU A 78 9.71 -5.30 -0.27
C LEU A 78 10.78 -6.26 0.28
N LYS A 79 12.00 -6.26 -0.27
CA LYS A 79 13.08 -7.16 0.21
C LYS A 79 13.54 -6.80 1.62
N ASP A 80 13.48 -5.52 1.96
CA ASP A 80 14.00 -4.97 3.21
C ASP A 80 12.88 -4.56 4.20
N THR A 81 11.61 -4.79 3.84
CA THR A 81 10.45 -4.43 4.65
C THR A 81 9.64 -5.65 5.04
N LYS A 82 8.97 -5.59 6.20
CA LYS A 82 7.93 -6.56 6.52
C LYS A 82 6.73 -6.28 5.63
N ASN A 83 6.31 -7.26 4.84
CA ASN A 83 5.18 -7.12 3.95
C ASN A 83 4.26 -8.35 3.97
N GLU A 84 3.02 -8.16 3.51
CA GLU A 84 2.02 -9.22 3.38
C GLU A 84 1.24 -9.06 2.07
N LEU A 85 1.12 -10.14 1.30
CA LEU A 85 0.27 -10.17 0.11
C LEU A 85 -1.20 -10.29 0.52
N MET A 86 -2.04 -9.39 0.06
CA MET A 86 -3.48 -9.40 0.35
C MET A 86 -4.31 -8.77 -0.77
N ALA A 87 -5.63 -8.97 -0.73
CA ALA A 87 -6.56 -8.27 -1.59
C ALA A 87 -6.68 -6.79 -1.17
N ILE A 88 -6.86 -5.90 -2.15
CA ILE A 88 -6.97 -4.45 -1.91
C ILE A 88 -8.13 -4.09 -0.97
N ASP A 89 -9.25 -4.80 -1.04
CA ASP A 89 -10.38 -4.64 -0.10
C ASP A 89 -9.95 -4.94 1.36
N ARG A 90 -9.13 -5.97 1.55
CA ARG A 90 -8.58 -6.30 2.88
C ARG A 90 -7.63 -5.21 3.36
N LEU A 91 -6.79 -4.66 2.48
CA LEU A 91 -5.91 -3.54 2.81
C LEU A 91 -6.72 -2.32 3.27
N ILE A 92 -7.73 -1.91 2.50
CA ILE A 92 -8.59 -0.77 2.83
C ILE A 92 -9.24 -0.96 4.19
N HIS A 93 -9.73 -2.16 4.49
CA HIS A 93 -10.31 -2.47 5.81
C HIS A 93 -9.30 -2.25 6.95
N LEU A 94 -8.08 -2.78 6.83
CA LEU A 94 -7.02 -2.61 7.82
C LEU A 94 -6.59 -1.15 7.99
N LEU A 95 -6.49 -0.40 6.89
CA LEU A 95 -6.16 1.02 6.93
C LEU A 95 -7.25 1.84 7.63
N ASN A 96 -8.53 1.51 7.44
CA ASN A 96 -9.63 2.14 8.17
C ASN A 96 -9.60 1.81 9.66
N GLU A 97 -9.29 0.57 10.04
CA GLU A 97 -9.10 0.20 11.46
C GLU A 97 -7.94 0.98 12.09
N GLN A 98 -6.82 1.09 11.37
CA GLN A 98 -5.65 1.86 11.77
C GLN A 98 -5.99 3.35 11.97
N ASN A 99 -6.72 3.94 11.03
CA ASN A 99 -7.13 5.34 11.12
C ASN A 99 -8.18 5.59 12.22
N SER A 100 -8.98 4.57 12.56
CA SER A 100 -10.04 4.65 13.57
C SER A 100 -9.56 4.39 15.01
N THR A 101 -8.31 3.95 15.20
CA THR A 101 -7.77 3.66 16.53
C THR A 101 -7.34 4.97 17.23
N ILE A 102 -8.30 5.60 17.92
CA ILE A 102 -8.19 6.84 18.73
C ILE A 102 -7.79 6.52 20.16
#